data_AF-A0AAN6W9E3-F1
#
_entry.id   AF-A0AAN6W9E3-F1
#
_cell.length_a   1.000
_cell.length_b   1.000
_cell.length_c   1.000
_cell.angle_alpha   90.00
_cell.angle_beta   90.00
_cell.angle_gamma   90.00
#
_symmetry.space_group_name_H-M   'P 1'
#
loop_
_entity.id
_entity.type
_entity.pdbx_description
1 polymer ?
#
loop_
_entity_poly.entity_id
_entity_poly.type
_entity_poly.pdbx_seq_one_letter_code
_entity_poly.pdbx_strand_id
1 'polypeptide(L)'
;MTTAAMPLFIYGILCAPQFLATLLQEPNETALNVAARITRMLQAVTVKGYEQRSKYFGGGYALGPAAIASEDPEAKIQGFLLTLASTSPRRKLDNFEGEGEAYKSVPVQIYVTISNQLVSADMHLWNGSMGKISLDPWDLAAIMRNGL
;
A
#
# COMPACT_ATOMS: atom_id res chain seq x y z
N MET A 1 -25.18 -9.37 5.32
CA MET A 1 -23.94 -9.93 5.89
C MET A 1 -22.78 -9.20 5.25
N THR A 2 -22.08 -8.31 5.97
CA THR A 2 -20.84 -7.70 5.48
C THR A 2 -19.75 -8.76 5.54
N THR A 3 -19.38 -9.32 4.39
CA THR A 3 -18.18 -10.15 4.30
C THR A 3 -16.98 -9.28 4.64
N ALA A 4 -16.15 -9.73 5.58
CA ALA A 4 -14.90 -9.05 5.87
C ALA A 4 -14.07 -8.97 4.58
N ALA A 5 -13.48 -7.81 4.31
CA ALA A 5 -12.59 -7.67 3.16
C ALA A 5 -11.32 -8.47 3.42
N MET A 6 -10.72 -9.00 2.36
CA MET A 6 -9.37 -9.54 2.48
C MET A 6 -8.42 -8.43 2.94
N PRO A 7 -7.53 -8.69 3.93
CA PRO A 7 -6.50 -7.74 4.30
C PRO A 7 -5.70 -7.26 3.10
N LEU A 8 -5.27 -6.01 3.13
CA LEU A 8 -4.48 -5.40 2.08
C LEU A 8 -3.10 -5.05 2.61
N PHE A 9 -2.04 -5.52 1.95
CA PHE A 9 -0.69 -5.05 2.18
C PHE A 9 -0.47 -3.75 1.43
N ILE A 10 -0.21 -2.67 2.17
CA ILE A 10 0.11 -1.35 1.64
C ILE A 10 1.58 -1.05 1.88
N TYR A 11 2.23 -0.46 0.87
CA TYR A 11 3.67 -0.18 0.89
C TYR A 11 4.02 1.23 0.39
N GLY A 12 3.03 2.03 0.01
CA GLY A 12 3.23 3.32 -0.66
C GLY A 12 2.75 4.53 0.13
N ILE A 13 2.13 5.48 -0.58
CA ILE A 13 1.54 6.69 0.00
C ILE A 13 0.49 6.33 1.07
N LEU A 14 -0.24 5.23 0.89
CA LEU A 14 -1.20 4.72 1.87
C LEU A 14 -0.57 4.37 3.23
N CYS A 15 0.75 4.19 3.32
CA CYS A 15 1.45 4.02 4.59
C CYS A 15 1.50 5.30 5.44
N ALA A 16 1.18 6.47 4.87
CA ALA A 16 1.02 7.71 5.63
C ALA A 16 -0.35 7.73 6.32
N PRO A 17 -0.43 7.56 7.67
CA PRO A 17 -1.72 7.36 8.35
C PRO A 17 -2.70 8.52 8.17
N GLN A 18 -2.19 9.75 8.09
CA GLN A 18 -3.01 10.94 7.85
C GLN A 18 -3.66 10.94 6.47
N PHE A 19 -2.95 10.47 5.45
CA PHE A 19 -3.48 10.40 4.09
C PHE A 19 -4.51 9.29 3.96
N LEU A 20 -4.21 8.13 4.56
CA LEU A 20 -5.15 7.02 4.66
C LEU A 20 -6.41 7.41 5.45
N ALA A 21 -6.27 8.20 6.52
CA ALA A 21 -7.39 8.77 7.26
C ALA A 21 -8.27 9.65 6.37
N THR A 22 -7.69 10.55 5.58
CA THR A 22 -8.46 11.39 4.64
C THR A 22 -9.24 10.56 3.62
N LEU A 23 -8.63 9.50 3.06
CA LEU A 23 -9.30 8.63 2.09
C LEU A 23 -10.45 7.81 2.70
N LEU A 24 -10.32 7.42 3.96
CA LEU A 24 -11.26 6.55 4.65
C LEU A 24 -12.19 7.28 5.62
N GLN A 25 -12.16 8.61 5.66
CA GLN A 25 -13.04 9.40 6.51
C GLN A 25 -14.48 9.31 6.00
N GLU A 26 -15.40 8.94 6.90
CA GLU A 26 -16.83 8.99 6.63
C GLU A 26 -17.42 10.35 7.06
N PRO A 27 -18.53 10.83 6.45
CA PRO A 27 -19.08 12.17 6.68
C PRO A 27 -19.37 12.54 8.14
N ASN A 28 -19.64 11.56 8.99
CA ASN A 28 -20.00 11.76 10.40
C ASN A 28 -18.84 11.50 11.38
N GLU A 29 -17.62 11.31 10.90
CA GLU A 29 -16.45 11.08 11.75
C GLU A 29 -15.66 12.37 12.01
N THR A 30 -15.21 12.56 13.25
CA THR A 30 -14.22 13.58 13.60
C THR A 30 -12.81 13.11 13.24
N ALA A 31 -11.91 14.04 12.92
CA ALA A 31 -10.53 13.72 12.55
C ALA A 31 -9.80 12.86 13.61
N LEU A 32 -10.06 13.10 14.91
CA LEU A 32 -9.47 12.35 16.02
C LEU A 32 -9.94 10.88 16.02
N ASN A 33 -11.23 10.65 15.78
CA ASN A 33 -11.80 9.30 15.73
C ASN A 33 -11.25 8.51 14.54
N VAL A 34 -11.10 9.16 13.39
CA VAL A 34 -10.50 8.54 12.19
C VAL A 34 -9.06 8.14 12.47
N ALA A 35 -8.23 9.04 13.01
CA ALA A 35 -6.82 8.74 13.28
C ALA A 35 -6.64 7.56 14.23
N ALA A 36 -7.39 7.51 15.33
CA ALA A 36 -7.36 6.40 16.28
C ALA A 36 -7.83 5.08 15.64
N ARG A 37 -8.85 5.14 14.77
CA ARG A 37 -9.34 3.97 14.03
C ARG A 37 -8.28 3.46 13.05
N ILE A 38 -7.67 4.33 12.25
CA ILE A 38 -6.64 3.95 11.25
C ILE A 38 -5.45 3.28 11.93
N THR A 39 -4.92 3.83 13.02
CA THR A 39 -3.77 3.24 13.72
C THR A 39 -4.03 1.80 14.19
N ARG A 40 -5.27 1.48 14.59
CA ARG A 40 -5.65 0.10 15.01
C ARG A 40 -5.80 -0.87 13.84
N MET A 41 -5.97 -0.36 12.62
CA MET A 41 -6.13 -1.19 11.42
C MET A 41 -4.80 -1.54 10.78
N LEU A 42 -3.71 -0.86 11.17
CA LEU A 42 -2.38 -1.00 10.60
C LEU A 42 -1.50 -1.88 11.49
N GLN A 43 -0.88 -2.88 10.88
CA GLN A 43 0.15 -3.69 11.51
C GLN A 43 1.41 -3.68 10.65
N ALA A 44 2.56 -3.33 11.22
CA ALA A 44 3.82 -3.32 10.50
C ALA A 44 4.24 -4.76 10.12
N VAL A 45 4.55 -4.98 8.84
CA VAL A 45 4.81 -6.30 8.27
C VAL A 45 5.81 -6.23 7.11
N THR A 46 6.20 -7.39 6.58
CA THR A 46 7.10 -7.49 5.43
C THR A 46 6.59 -8.52 4.43
N VAL A 47 6.69 -8.20 3.13
CA VAL A 47 6.49 -9.16 2.03
C VAL A 47 7.83 -9.46 1.38
N LYS A 48 8.08 -10.72 0.99
CA LYS A 48 9.32 -11.17 0.32
C LYS A 48 9.08 -11.43 -1.17
N GLY A 49 10.14 -11.40 -1.97
CA GLY A 49 10.11 -11.66 -3.42
C GLY A 49 9.69 -10.45 -4.26
N TYR A 50 9.65 -9.27 -3.65
CA TYR A 50 9.25 -8.04 -4.31
C TYR A 50 10.21 -6.89 -3.98
N GLU A 51 10.35 -5.98 -4.92
CA GLU A 51 11.08 -4.72 -4.77
C GLU A 51 10.14 -3.54 -4.90
N GLN A 52 10.41 -2.50 -4.13
CA GLN A 52 9.73 -1.22 -4.25
C GLN A 52 10.61 -0.24 -5.03
N ARG A 53 10.07 0.31 -6.11
CA ARG A 53 10.74 1.27 -6.98
C ARG A 53 9.90 2.54 -7.16
N SER A 54 10.53 3.62 -7.60
CA SER A 54 9.83 4.85 -7.96
C SER A 54 9.31 4.80 -9.40
N LYS A 55 8.08 5.27 -9.67
CA LYS A 55 7.58 5.44 -11.04
C LYS A 55 8.20 6.67 -11.71
N TYR A 56 8.67 6.54 -12.95
CA TYR A 56 9.04 7.68 -13.80
C TYR A 56 7.81 8.39 -14.35
N PHE A 57 7.84 9.71 -14.33
CA PHE A 57 7.07 10.56 -15.23
C PHE A 57 8.03 11.37 -16.10
N GLY A 58 7.64 11.63 -17.36
CA GLY A 58 8.47 12.21 -18.44
C GLY A 58 8.96 13.64 -18.18
N GLY A 59 9.80 13.79 -17.16
CA GLY A 59 10.33 15.05 -16.63
C GLY A 59 11.19 14.88 -15.36
N GLY A 60 11.41 13.65 -14.88
CA GLY A 60 12.37 13.36 -13.79
C GLY A 60 11.79 13.31 -12.38
N TYR A 61 10.46 13.41 -12.21
CA TYR A 61 9.81 13.36 -10.88
C TYR A 61 9.12 12.01 -10.65
N ALA A 62 9.26 11.51 -9.42
CA ALA A 62 8.61 10.29 -8.96
C ALA A 62 7.14 10.56 -8.59
N LEU A 63 6.19 9.90 -9.26
CA LEU A 63 4.75 10.09 -9.00
C LEU A 63 4.16 9.12 -7.98
N GLY A 64 4.81 7.98 -7.76
CA GLY A 64 4.25 6.94 -6.91
C GLY A 64 5.18 5.74 -6.77
N PRO A 65 4.97 4.90 -5.74
CA PRO A 65 5.71 3.67 -5.57
C PRO A 65 5.18 2.59 -6.52
N ALA A 66 6.04 1.69 -6.95
CA ALA A 66 5.69 0.50 -7.70
C ALA A 66 6.32 -0.72 -7.04
N ALA A 67 5.50 -1.67 -6.59
CA ALA A 67 5.99 -3.01 -6.29
C ALA A 67 6.12 -3.80 -7.58
N ILE A 68 7.26 -4.48 -7.74
CA ILE A 68 7.56 -5.39 -8.84
C ILE A 68 8.09 -6.71 -8.26
N ALA A 69 7.83 -7.82 -8.95
CA ALA A 69 8.46 -9.09 -8.60
C ALA A 69 9.99 -8.96 -8.78
N SER A 70 10.75 -9.56 -7.86
CA SER A 70 12.21 -9.56 -7.91
C SER A 70 12.76 -10.98 -8.04
N GLU A 71 13.88 -11.09 -8.74
CA GLU A 71 14.68 -12.31 -8.83
C GLU A 71 15.65 -12.44 -7.65
N ASP A 72 15.87 -11.37 -6.88
CA ASP A 72 16.69 -11.41 -5.66
C ASP A 72 15.94 -12.16 -4.55
N PRO A 73 16.47 -13.29 -4.03
CA PRO A 73 15.82 -14.06 -2.97
C PRO A 73 15.69 -13.29 -1.65
N GLU A 74 16.49 -12.25 -1.44
CA GLU A 74 16.44 -11.40 -0.25
C GLU A 74 15.56 -10.16 -0.43
N ALA A 75 15.01 -9.95 -1.63
CA ALA A 75 14.13 -8.83 -1.93
C ALA A 75 12.90 -8.85 -1.02
N LYS A 76 12.63 -7.69 -0.43
CA LYS A 76 11.51 -7.51 0.48
C LYS A 76 11.04 -6.06 0.51
N ILE A 77 9.74 -5.90 0.75
CA ILE A 77 9.12 -4.59 0.97
C ILE A 77 8.56 -4.55 2.39
N GLN A 78 8.92 -3.50 3.12
CA GLN A 78 8.31 -3.18 4.41
C GLN A 78 7.08 -2.31 4.18
N GLY A 79 6.03 -2.56 4.96
CA GLY A 79 4.78 -1.83 4.84
C GLY A 79 3.84 -2.17 5.98
N PHE A 80 2.56 -1.99 5.73
CA PHE A 80 1.52 -2.31 6.70
C PHE A 80 0.52 -3.32 6.13
N LEU A 81 0.09 -4.24 6.99
CA LEU A 81 -1.12 -5.01 6.78
C LEU A 81 -2.29 -4.15 7.25
N LEU A 82 -3.18 -3.81 6.32
CA LEU A 82 -4.38 -3.04 6.56
C LEU A 82 -5.59 -3.97 6.64
N THR A 83 -6.20 -4.06 7.83
CA THR A 83 -7.41 -4.85 8.04
C THR A 83 -8.65 -3.95 7.99
N LEU A 84 -9.52 -4.18 7.00
CA LEU A 84 -10.73 -3.40 6.78
C LEU A 84 -11.97 -4.19 7.23
N ALA A 85 -12.88 -3.53 7.95
CA ALA A 85 -14.08 -4.17 8.48
C ALA A 85 -15.11 -4.57 7.40
N SER A 86 -15.03 -3.99 6.19
CA SER A 86 -15.95 -4.30 5.09
C SER A 86 -15.33 -4.02 3.72
N THR A 87 -16.01 -4.48 2.68
CA THR A 87 -15.60 -4.32 1.27
C THR A 87 -15.76 -2.90 0.72
N SER A 88 -16.52 -2.02 1.37
CA SER A 88 -16.73 -0.64 0.90
C SER A 88 -15.46 0.23 1.03
N PRO A 89 -14.81 0.33 2.21
CA PRO A 89 -13.49 0.96 2.35
C PRO A 89 -12.44 0.34 1.44
N ARG A 90 -12.48 -0.99 1.24
CA ARG A 90 -11.56 -1.69 0.34
C ARG A 90 -11.69 -1.17 -1.09
N ARG A 91 -12.91 -1.07 -1.60
CA ARG A 91 -13.18 -0.53 -2.95
C ARG A 91 -12.72 0.92 -3.12
N LYS A 92 -12.82 1.76 -2.07
CA LYS A 92 -12.28 3.14 -2.13
C LYS A 92 -10.78 3.12 -2.40
N LEU A 93 -10.04 2.22 -1.76
CA LEU A 93 -8.59 2.07 -1.96
C LEU A 93 -8.25 1.47 -3.32
N ASP A 94 -8.98 0.45 -3.76
CA ASP A 94 -8.78 -0.16 -5.09
C ASP A 94 -9.00 0.88 -6.21
N ASN A 95 -10.03 1.72 -6.08
CA ASN A 95 -10.28 2.82 -7.01
C ASN A 95 -9.19 3.90 -6.94
N PHE A 96 -8.68 4.22 -5.75
CA PHE A 96 -7.59 5.20 -5.57
C PHE A 96 -6.30 4.75 -6.25
N GLU A 97 -5.93 3.46 -6.10
CA GLU A 97 -4.74 2.90 -6.74
C GLU A 97 -4.96 2.69 -8.26
N GLY A 98 -6.19 2.79 -8.77
CA GLY A 98 -6.49 2.56 -10.18
C GLY A 98 -6.33 1.09 -10.57
N GLU A 99 -6.91 0.19 -9.77
CA GLU A 99 -6.94 -1.24 -10.06
C GLU A 99 -7.48 -1.51 -11.48
N GLY A 100 -6.72 -2.28 -12.26
CA GLY A 100 -7.05 -2.60 -13.66
C GLY A 100 -6.41 -1.67 -14.69
N GLU A 101 -5.89 -0.51 -14.27
CA GLU A 101 -5.18 0.44 -15.15
C GLU A 101 -3.69 0.49 -14.80
N ALA A 102 -3.35 1.01 -13.63
CA ALA A 102 -1.96 1.23 -13.21
C ALA A 102 -1.42 0.05 -12.38
N TYR A 103 -2.28 -0.56 -11.57
CA TYR A 103 -1.93 -1.68 -10.70
C TYR A 103 -2.93 -2.83 -10.85
N LYS A 104 -2.48 -4.02 -10.48
CA LYS A 104 -3.33 -5.20 -10.36
C LYS A 104 -3.30 -5.69 -8.92
N SER A 105 -4.45 -6.06 -8.37
CA SER A 105 -4.50 -6.76 -7.08
C SER A 105 -3.98 -8.18 -7.26
N VAL A 106 -3.00 -8.58 -6.45
CA VAL A 106 -2.45 -9.95 -6.44
C VAL A 106 -2.44 -10.51 -5.02
N PRO A 107 -2.72 -11.80 -4.82
CA PRO A 107 -2.59 -12.42 -3.52
C PRO A 107 -1.11 -12.55 -3.15
N VAL A 108 -0.79 -12.28 -1.89
CA VAL A 108 0.56 -12.36 -1.32
C VAL A 108 0.54 -13.04 0.04
N GLN A 109 1.68 -13.65 0.40
CA GLN A 109 1.94 -14.14 1.76
C GLN A 109 2.78 -13.11 2.51
N ILE A 110 2.23 -12.58 3.59
CA ILE A 110 2.83 -11.54 4.41
C ILE A 110 3.45 -12.18 5.65
N TYR A 111 4.72 -11.88 5.89
CA TYR A 111 5.39 -12.28 7.10
C TYR A 111 5.17 -11.22 8.19
N VAL A 112 4.48 -11.62 9.25
CA VAL A 112 4.21 -10.79 10.43
C VAL A 112 5.28 -11.07 11.47
N THR A 113 6.28 -10.20 11.57
CA THR A 113 7.46 -10.40 12.42
C THR A 113 7.13 -10.62 13.89
N ILE A 114 6.15 -9.89 14.44
CA ILE A 114 5.80 -9.96 15.86
C ILE A 114 5.20 -11.31 16.24
N SER A 115 4.35 -11.88 15.38
CA SER A 115 3.69 -13.16 15.65
C SER A 115 4.40 -14.36 15.02
N ASN A 116 5.44 -14.13 14.20
CA ASN A 116 6.12 -15.14 13.39
C ASN A 116 5.12 -15.99 12.56
N GLN A 117 4.14 -15.31 11.96
CA GLN A 117 3.08 -15.95 11.17
C GLN A 117 3.07 -15.45 9.73
N LEU A 118 2.60 -16.32 8.84
CA LEU A 118 2.24 -15.96 7.47
C LEU A 118 0.74 -15.66 7.42
N VAL A 119 0.40 -14.51 6.83
CA VAL A 119 -0.98 -14.08 6.63
C VAL A 119 -1.20 -13.87 5.14
N SER A 120 -2.32 -14.40 4.63
CA SER A 120 -2.74 -14.15 3.25
C SER A 120 -3.39 -12.77 3.16
N ALA A 121 -2.95 -11.98 2.18
CA ALA A 121 -3.45 -10.64 1.91
C ALA A 121 -3.43 -10.37 0.41
N ASP A 122 -4.05 -9.28 -0.01
CA ASP A 122 -3.85 -8.74 -1.35
C ASP A 122 -2.75 -7.67 -1.33
N MET A 123 -2.17 -7.39 -2.50
CA MET A 123 -1.26 -6.27 -2.73
C MET A 123 -1.51 -5.69 -4.12
N HIS A 124 -1.48 -4.37 -4.27
CA HIS A 124 -1.48 -3.72 -5.58
C HIS A 124 -0.09 -3.81 -6.20
N LEU A 125 0.11 -4.70 -7.16
CA LEU A 125 1.37 -4.83 -7.91
C LEU A 125 1.33 -3.94 -9.15
N TRP A 126 2.46 -3.33 -9.51
CA TRP A 126 2.56 -2.55 -10.74
C TRP A 126 2.17 -3.38 -11.96
N ASN A 127 1.29 -2.83 -12.80
CA ASN A 127 0.79 -3.49 -14.02
C ASN A 127 1.19 -2.74 -15.30
N GLY A 128 1.90 -1.63 -15.19
CA GLY A 128 2.36 -0.86 -16.33
C GLY A 128 3.71 -1.33 -16.89
N SER A 129 4.25 -0.55 -17.84
CA SER A 129 5.55 -0.84 -18.45
C SER A 129 6.71 -0.66 -17.46
N MET A 130 7.66 -1.58 -17.47
CA MET A 130 8.92 -1.47 -16.71
C MET A 130 9.76 -0.27 -17.13
N GLY A 131 9.62 0.21 -18.38
CA GLY A 131 10.28 1.44 -18.84
C GLY A 131 9.76 2.72 -18.17
N LYS A 132 8.69 2.62 -17.37
CA LYS A 132 8.14 3.72 -16.55
C LYS A 132 8.52 3.56 -15.07
N ILE A 133 9.49 2.72 -14.75
CA ILE A 133 10.00 2.54 -13.38
C ILE A 133 11.46 2.98 -13.33
N SER A 134 11.80 3.77 -12.30
CA SER A 134 13.16 4.15 -11.96
C SER A 134 13.85 3.05 -11.18
N LEU A 135 15.17 2.96 -11.36
CA LEU A 135 16.02 2.16 -10.48
C LEU A 135 16.13 2.78 -9.08
N ASP A 136 15.78 4.06 -8.93
CA ASP A 136 15.82 4.74 -7.64
C ASP A 136 14.82 4.13 -6.65
N PRO A 137 15.23 3.98 -5.38
CA PRO A 137 14.32 3.54 -4.33
C PRO A 137 13.20 4.54 -4.14
N TRP A 138 12.05 4.05 -3.69
CA TRP A 138 10.97 4.93 -3.24
C TRP A 138 11.25 5.42 -1.82
N ASP A 139 11.13 6.73 -1.60
CA ASP A 139 11.25 7.34 -0.27
C ASP A 139 9.97 8.12 0.06
N LEU A 140 9.10 7.49 0.85
CA LEU A 140 7.88 8.11 1.35
C LEU A 140 8.20 9.36 2.20
N ALA A 141 9.26 9.32 3.01
CA ALA A 141 9.61 10.43 3.88
C ALA A 141 10.08 11.65 3.09
N ALA A 142 10.82 11.46 1.98
CA ALA A 142 11.18 12.55 1.08
C ALA A 142 9.95 13.23 0.48
N ILE A 143 8.94 12.46 0.08
CA ILE A 143 7.71 12.99 -0.51
C ILE A 143 6.89 13.74 0.55
N MET A 144 6.75 13.18 1.75
CA MET A 144 6.05 13.85 2.84
C MET A 144 6.71 15.18 3.25
N ARG A 145 8.03 15.31 3.11
CA ARG A 145 8.76 16.58 3.36
C ARG A 145 8.54 17.63 2.26
N ASN A 146 8.42 17.20 1.00
CA ASN A 146 8.31 18.10 -0.14
C ASN A 146 6.86 18.52 -0.46
N GLY A 147 5.88 17.99 0.28
CA GLY A 147 4.46 18.16 0.00
C GLY A 147 3.97 17.12 -1.01
N LEU A 148 2.75 16.61 -0.79
CA LEU A 148 2.03 15.82 -1.79
C LEU A 148 1.57 16.72 -2.94
#